data_AF-A0AAV3A5L3-F1
#
_entry.id   AF-A0AAV3A5L3-F1
#
_cell.length_a   1.000
_cell.length_b   1.000
_cell.length_c   1.000
_cell.angle_alpha   90.00
_cell.angle_beta   90.00
_cell.angle_gamma   90.00
#
_symmetry.space_group_name_H-M   'P 1'
#
loop_
_entity.id
_entity.type
_entity.pdbx_description
1 polymer ?
#
loop_
_entity_poly.entity_id
_entity_poly.type
_entity_poly.pdbx_seq_one_letter_code
_entity_poly.pdbx_strand_id
1 'polypeptide(L)'
;MLSLHLHTLLHCTICTEKYNETNRRPKLLHCGHTFCLTCLKKIFSSILLLPSNSRNQQLKCPNCRQTTEMFDACYISSLSDNFVIINFLSAEESSKNSKVTHSLLEVAGNLPQKDFLQ
;
A
#
# COMPACT_ATOMS: atom_id res chain seq x y z
N MET A 1 22.40 7.71 -9.82
CA MET A 1 21.21 8.04 -10.65
C MET A 1 20.13 6.95 -10.63
N LEU A 2 20.46 5.66 -10.84
CA LEU A 2 19.48 4.54 -10.77
C LEU A 2 18.80 4.36 -9.38
N SER A 3 19.55 4.54 -8.29
CA SER A 3 19.02 4.42 -6.91
C SER A 3 17.95 5.48 -6.58
N LEU A 4 18.05 6.68 -7.13
CA LEU A 4 17.09 7.77 -6.88
C LEU A 4 15.76 7.51 -7.61
N HIS A 5 15.82 6.96 -8.82
CA HIS A 5 14.63 6.55 -9.57
C HIS A 5 13.86 5.44 -8.84
N LEU A 6 14.55 4.41 -8.35
CA LEU A 6 13.90 3.31 -7.63
C LEU A 6 13.24 3.77 -6.33
N HIS A 7 13.83 4.74 -5.63
CA HIS A 7 13.23 5.34 -4.44
C HIS A 7 11.85 5.95 -4.78
N THR A 8 11.75 6.74 -5.85
CA THR A 8 10.47 7.35 -6.24
C THR A 8 9.40 6.35 -6.68
N LEU A 9 9.79 5.15 -7.14
CA LEU A 9 8.85 4.10 -7.56
C LEU A 9 8.15 3.41 -6.38
N LEU A 10 8.84 3.26 -5.25
CA LEU A 10 8.33 2.53 -4.08
C LEU A 10 7.82 3.44 -2.96
N HIS A 11 7.84 4.76 -3.16
CA HIS A 11 7.42 5.74 -2.16
C HIS A 11 6.32 6.65 -2.71
N CYS A 12 5.40 7.02 -1.84
CA CYS A 12 4.32 7.94 -2.19
C CYS A 12 4.88 9.34 -2.41
N THR A 13 4.54 9.99 -3.53
CA THR A 13 5.00 11.36 -3.82
C THR A 13 4.38 12.44 -2.93
N ILE A 14 3.30 12.12 -2.19
CA ILE A 14 2.64 13.06 -1.26
C ILE A 14 3.28 13.00 0.13
N CYS A 15 3.38 11.81 0.72
CA CYS A 15 3.86 11.65 2.09
C CYS A 15 5.30 11.13 2.18
N THR A 16 5.96 10.86 1.05
CA THR A 16 7.32 10.33 0.94
C THR A 16 7.59 8.98 1.63
N GLU A 17 6.57 8.40 2.27
CA GLU A 17 6.63 7.09 2.90
C GLU A 17 6.58 5.94 1.89
N LYS A 18 7.25 4.83 2.22
CA LYS A 18 7.23 3.60 1.44
C LYS A 18 5.82 3.00 1.39
N TYR A 19 5.42 2.56 0.20
CA TYR A 19 4.17 1.81 0.01
C TYR A 19 4.20 0.47 0.78
N ASN A 20 3.02 -0.03 1.15
CA ASN A 20 2.86 -1.34 1.78
C ASN A 20 1.52 -1.97 1.36
N GLU A 21 1.23 -3.20 1.80
CA GLU A 21 0.02 -3.91 1.36
C GLU A 21 -1.27 -3.47 2.09
N THR A 22 -1.16 -2.61 3.11
CA THR A 22 -2.26 -2.25 4.02
C THR A 22 -2.68 -0.78 3.87
N ASN A 23 -2.32 0.08 4.82
CA ASN A 23 -2.77 1.47 4.86
C ASN A 23 -2.09 2.36 3.82
N ARG A 24 -0.88 1.99 3.39
CA ARG A 24 -0.15 2.68 2.32
C ARG A 24 -0.17 1.88 1.03
N ARG A 25 -1.28 1.20 0.75
CA ARG A 25 -1.50 0.48 -0.51
C ARG A 25 -1.45 1.43 -1.70
N PRO A 26 -0.66 1.14 -2.75
CA PRO A 26 -0.53 2.01 -3.91
C PRO A 26 -1.80 1.91 -4.77
N LYS A 27 -2.58 2.99 -4.84
CA LYS A 27 -3.83 3.08 -5.60
C LYS A 27 -3.65 3.94 -6.85
N LEU A 28 -4.25 3.52 -7.96
CA LEU A 28 -4.29 4.23 -9.23
C LEU A 28 -5.50 5.14 -9.30
N LEU A 29 -5.27 6.39 -9.68
CA LEU A 29 -6.34 7.28 -10.17
C LEU A 29 -6.65 6.97 -11.64
N HIS A 30 -7.76 7.48 -12.19
CA HIS A 30 -8.12 7.25 -13.61
C HIS A 30 -7.05 7.72 -14.60
N CYS A 31 -6.25 8.71 -14.21
CA CYS A 31 -5.12 9.20 -14.99
C CYS A 31 -3.87 8.30 -14.95
N GLY A 32 -3.89 7.17 -14.22
CA GLY A 32 -2.77 6.24 -14.07
C GLY A 32 -1.73 6.64 -13.01
N HIS A 33 -1.83 7.83 -12.41
CA HIS A 33 -0.93 8.21 -11.32
C HIS A 33 -1.23 7.44 -10.03
N THR A 34 -0.17 7.09 -9.30
CA THR A 34 -0.26 6.25 -8.11
C THR A 34 0.01 7.04 -6.83
N PHE A 35 -0.83 6.84 -5.81
CA PHE A 35 -0.68 7.43 -4.48
C PHE A 35 -1.06 6.42 -3.41
N CYS A 36 -0.63 6.62 -2.17
CA CYS A 36 -0.96 5.68 -1.11
C CYS A 36 -2.39 5.90 -0.61
N LEU A 37 -3.08 4.83 -0.22
CA LEU A 37 -4.46 4.85 0.24
C LEU A 37 -4.71 5.90 1.33
N THR A 38 -3.85 5.98 2.36
CA THR A 38 -3.94 6.99 3.42
C THR A 38 -3.93 8.43 2.87
N CYS A 39 -3.08 8.74 1.89
CA CYS A 39 -3.01 10.09 1.33
C CYS A 39 -4.27 10.44 0.55
N LEU A 40 -4.79 9.51 -0.25
CA LEU A 40 -6.03 9.72 -1.00
C LEU A 40 -7.22 9.94 -0.05
N LYS A 41 -7.32 9.15 1.03
CA LYS A 41 -8.36 9.34 2.07
C LYS A 41 -8.28 10.72 2.73
N LYS A 42 -7.08 11.20 3.04
CA LYS A 42 -6.89 12.55 3.62
C LYS A 42 -7.29 13.66 2.65
N ILE A 43 -6.90 13.56 1.38
CA ILE A 43 -7.29 14.53 0.34
C ILE A 43 -8.81 14.55 0.18
N PHE A 44 -9.45 13.39 0.15
CA PHE A 44 -10.90 13.34 0.06
C PHE A 44 -11.58 13.91 1.30
N SER A 45 -11.10 13.55 2.50
CA SER A 45 -11.63 14.09 3.75
C SER A 45 -11.50 15.61 3.83
N SER A 46 -10.44 16.21 3.29
CA SER A 46 -10.34 17.68 3.27
C SER A 46 -11.34 18.30 2.30
N ILE A 47 -11.63 17.66 1.17
CA ILE A 47 -12.67 18.09 0.21
C ILE A 47 -14.06 18.06 0.86
N LEU A 48 -14.37 17.04 1.68
CA LEU A 48 -15.65 16.91 2.39
C LEU A 48 -15.94 18.06 3.37
N LEU A 49 -14.89 18.71 3.90
CA LEU A 49 -15.03 19.78 4.89
C LEU A 49 -15.29 21.16 4.26
N LEU A 50 -15.19 21.30 2.92
CA LEU A 50 -15.51 22.57 2.28
C LEU A 50 -17.03 22.81 2.28
N PRO A 51 -17.50 24.04 2.56
CA PRO A 51 -18.93 24.40 2.63
C PRO A 51 -19.64 24.38 1.26
N SER A 52 -19.02 23.82 0.22
CA SER A 52 -19.55 23.76 -1.14
C SER A 52 -20.49 22.57 -1.28
N ASN A 53 -21.78 22.87 -1.37
CA ASN A 53 -22.93 21.99 -1.60
C ASN A 53 -22.89 21.29 -2.99
N SER A 54 -21.77 20.64 -3.32
CA SER A 54 -21.58 19.96 -4.60
C SER A 54 -21.81 18.46 -4.39
N ARG A 55 -22.96 17.98 -4.86
CA ARG A 55 -23.34 16.56 -4.93
C ARG A 55 -22.39 15.69 -5.77
N ASN A 56 -21.35 16.28 -6.36
CA ASN A 56 -20.35 15.62 -7.19
C ASN A 56 -18.97 15.86 -6.54
N GLN A 57 -18.55 14.94 -5.69
CA GLN A 57 -17.23 15.01 -5.07
C GLN A 57 -16.19 14.52 -6.08
N GLN A 58 -15.31 15.41 -6.50
CA GLN A 58 -14.28 15.09 -7.49
C GLN A 58 -12.90 15.12 -6.84
N LEU A 59 -12.15 14.03 -6.99
CA LEU A 59 -10.76 13.98 -6.57
C LEU A 59 -9.87 14.39 -7.74
N LYS A 60 -9.10 15.47 -7.58
CA LYS A 60 -8.13 15.93 -8.57
C LYS A 60 -6.77 15.28 -8.32
N CYS A 61 -6.17 14.73 -9.36
CA CYS A 61 -4.82 14.17 -9.29
C CYS A 61 -3.80 15.27 -8.91
N PRO A 62 -2.97 15.08 -7.87
CA PRO A 62 -1.92 16.04 -7.51
C PRO A 62 -0.88 16.28 -8.62
N ASN A 63 -0.64 15.28 -9.48
CA ASN A 63 0.38 15.37 -10.52
C ASN A 63 -0.12 16.03 -11.80
N CYS A 64 -1.30 15.63 -12.30
CA CYS A 64 -1.80 16.06 -13.62
C CYS A 64 -3.14 16.78 -13.58
N ARG A 65 -3.73 16.96 -12.39
CA ARG A 65 -5.01 17.65 -12.15
C ARG A 65 -6.26 17.02 -12.79
N GLN A 66 -6.12 15.89 -13.50
CA GLN A 66 -7.27 15.13 -14.00
C GLN A 66 -8.19 14.70 -12.85
N THR A 67 -9.50 14.78 -13.09
CA THR A 67 -10.54 14.47 -12.12
C THR A 67 -10.86 12.99 -12.14
N THR A 68 -10.98 12.40 -10.95
CA THR A 68 -11.55 11.08 -10.73
C THR A 68 -12.87 11.31 -10.00
N GLU A 69 -13.99 10.90 -10.61
CA GLU A 69 -15.32 11.09 -10.03
C GLU A 69 -15.50 10.14 -8.83
N MET A 70 -15.88 10.69 -7.68
CA MET A 70 -16.07 9.92 -6.46
C MET A 70 -17.55 9.94 -6.07
N PHE A 71 -18.05 8.78 -5.67
CA PHE A 71 -19.39 8.64 -5.12
C PHE A 71 -19.40 8.74 -3.59
N ASP A 72 -18.37 8.20 -2.92
CA ASP A 72 -18.22 8.22 -1.47
C ASP A 72 -16.76 7.95 -1.03
N ALA A 73 -16.53 7.92 0.29
CA ALA A 73 -15.21 7.59 0.87
C ALA A 73 -14.79 6.13 0.67
N CYS A 74 -15.74 5.21 0.50
CA CYS A 74 -15.47 3.79 0.24
C CYS A 74 -14.87 3.60 -1.17
N TYR A 75 -15.28 4.42 -2.14
CA TYR A 75 -14.76 4.41 -3.51
C TYR A 75 -13.22 4.52 -3.56
N ILE A 76 -12.61 5.30 -2.67
CA ILE A 76 -11.14 5.43 -2.62
C ILE A 76 -10.46 4.09 -2.34
N SER A 77 -11.10 3.25 -1.51
CA SER A 77 -10.56 1.94 -1.16
C SER A 77 -10.71 0.94 -2.32
N SER A 78 -11.72 1.12 -3.19
CA SER A 78 -12.00 0.27 -4.35
C SER A 78 -11.27 0.66 -5.64
N LEU A 79 -10.52 1.78 -5.66
CA LEU A 79 -9.64 2.14 -6.77
C LEU A 79 -8.72 0.98 -7.17
N SER A 80 -8.26 0.90 -8.41
CA SER A 80 -7.34 -0.16 -8.82
C SER A 80 -6.02 -0.06 -8.07
N ASP A 81 -5.45 -1.21 -7.67
CA ASP A 81 -4.11 -1.25 -7.11
C ASP A 81 -3.05 -1.16 -8.21
N ASN A 82 -1.91 -0.54 -7.90
CA ASN A 82 -0.73 -0.67 -8.76
C ASN A 82 0.02 -1.97 -8.40
N PHE A 83 -0.41 -3.07 -9.04
CA PHE A 83 0.18 -4.40 -8.81
C PHE A 83 1.67 -4.49 -9.16
N VAL A 84 2.17 -3.64 -10.07
CA VAL A 84 3.60 -3.58 -10.39
C VAL A 84 4.38 -3.22 -9.12
N ILE A 85 3.98 -2.15 -8.43
CA ILE A 85 4.62 -1.74 -7.17
C ILE A 85 4.46 -2.83 -6.11
N ILE A 86 3.27 -3.43 -5.97
CA ILE A 86 3.03 -4.51 -4.98
C ILE A 86 4.00 -5.68 -5.21
N ASN A 87 4.11 -6.15 -6.45
CA ASN A 87 4.99 -7.27 -6.78
C ASN A 87 6.48 -6.94 -6.49
N PHE A 88 6.91 -5.70 -6.74
CA PHE A 88 8.26 -5.25 -6.36
C PHE A 88 8.45 -5.21 -4.84
N LEU A 89 7.44 -4.79 -4.07
CA LEU A 89 7.51 -4.81 -2.60
C LEU A 89 7.69 -6.24 -2.06
N SER A 90 6.92 -7.20 -2.57
CA SER A 90 7.00 -8.61 -2.14
C SER A 90 8.35 -9.25 -2.54
N ALA A 91 8.94 -8.85 -3.66
CA ALA A 91 10.27 -9.31 -4.08
C ALA A 91 11.39 -8.77 -3.16
N GLU A 92 11.27 -7.51 -2.71
CA GLU A 92 12.20 -6.89 -1.74
C GLU A 92 12.15 -7.56 -0.35
N GLU A 93 10.97 -8.03 0.07
CA GLU A 93 10.79 -8.72 1.36
C GLU A 93 11.37 -10.13 1.33
N SER A 94 11.21 -10.83 0.20
CA SER A 94 11.78 -12.17 -0.01
C SER A 94 13.31 -12.18 0.10
N SER A 95 13.97 -11.09 -0.29
CA SER A 95 15.43 -10.93 -0.16
C SER A 95 15.91 -10.64 1.27
N LYS A 96 15.01 -10.20 2.17
CA LYS A 96 15.30 -9.92 3.58
C LYS A 96 14.97 -11.10 4.49
N ASN A 97 14.01 -11.95 4.08
CA ASN A 97 13.56 -13.09 4.88
C ASN A 97 14.58 -14.24 4.95
N SER A 98 15.53 -14.32 4.01
CA SER A 98 16.68 -15.26 4.10
C SER A 98 17.63 -14.98 5.27
N LYS A 99 17.52 -13.84 5.97
CA LYS A 99 18.29 -13.58 7.19
C LYS A 99 17.59 -14.03 8.49
N VAL A 100 16.28 -14.34 8.44
CA VAL A 100 15.49 -14.73 9.63
C VAL A 100 15.45 -16.26 9.79
N THR A 101 15.63 -17.02 8.71
CA THR A 101 15.58 -18.50 8.71
C THR A 101 16.83 -19.20 9.24
N HIS A 102 17.77 -18.49 9.89
CA HIS A 102 18.88 -19.12 10.63
C HIS A 102 18.75 -18.96 12.16
N SER A 103 17.68 -18.31 12.66
CA SER A 103 17.48 -18.10 14.11
C SER A 103 16.19 -18.72 14.66
N LEU A 104 15.38 -19.42 13.85
CA LEU A 104 14.14 -20.08 14.28
C LEU A 104 14.13 -21.59 14.01
N LEU A 105 15.26 -22.26 14.23
CA LEU A 105 15.37 -23.73 14.17
C LEU A 105 15.77 -24.38 15.52
N GLU A 106 15.63 -23.68 16.65
CA GLU A 106 15.95 -24.25 17.97
C GLU A 106 14.74 -24.53 18.89
N VAL A 107 13.49 -24.37 18.43
CA VAL A 107 12.30 -24.72 19.24
C VAL A 107 11.49 -25.85 18.60
N ALA A 108 12.17 -26.95 18.24
CA ALA A 108 11.52 -28.20 17.84
C ALA A 108 12.19 -29.43 18.48
N GLY A 109 12.75 -29.29 19.68
CA GLY A 109 13.30 -30.39 20.46
C GLY A 109 12.60 -30.50 21.81
N ASN A 110 11.60 -31.39 21.88
CA ASN A 110 11.11 -32.13 23.06
C ASN A 110 9.57 -32.22 23.08
N LEU A 111 9.04 -33.19 22.33
CA LEU A 111 7.77 -33.81 22.68
C LEU A 111 8.10 -35.24 23.16
N PRO A 112 7.72 -35.64 24.40
CA PRO A 112 8.05 -36.95 24.92
C PRO A 112 7.30 -38.03 24.13
N GLN A 113 8.05 -39.04 23.66
CA GLN A 113 7.50 -40.29 23.16
C GLN A 113 6.75 -40.96 24.31
N LYS A 114 5.43 -41.07 24.18
CA LYS A 114 4.63 -41.97 25.01
C LYS A 114 4.64 -43.33 24.33
N ASP A 115 5.41 -44.24 24.91
CA ASP A 115 5.45 -45.64 24.56
C ASP A 115 4.04 -46.24 24.59
N PHE A 116 3.69 -46.92 23.49
CA PHE A 116 2.56 -47.84 23.44
C PHE A 116 3.15 -49.24 23.60
N LEU A 117 3.01 -49.84 24.79
CA LEU A 117 2.80 -51.27 25.00
C LEU A 117 2.58 -51.51 26.51
N GLN A 118 1.31 -51.66 26.93
CA GLN A 118 0.73 -52.93 27.39
C GLN A 118 -0.74 -52.72 27.76
#